data_AF-A0A2D7ADM5-F1
#
_entry.id   AF-A0A2D7ADM5-F1
#
_cell.length_a   1.000
_cell.length_b   1.000
_cell.length_c   1.000
_cell.angle_alpha   90.00
_cell.angle_beta   90.00
_cell.angle_gamma   90.00
#
_symmetry.space_group_name_H-M   'P 1'
#
loop_
_entity.id
_entity.type
_entity.pdbx_description
1 polymer ?
#
loop_
_entity_poly.entity_id
_entity_poly.type
_entity_poly.pdbx_seq_one_letter_code
_entity_poly.pdbx_strand_id
1 'polypeptide(L)'
;MSQLRVITFSDKELASDNKLLLSCDAHDLDLTVLTFDGKWNSNAIKIKLLYDFLSSADDEQMLLVTDAFDVLINASEVDIIRAFTSLEGDIIFGAEANFYFWNHHIKAEYQRTYPTSPTLYRYLNSGTMMGKVAALQELLSDIIIKNELRIEDADFFTSLVSDQYLYTKHYVEHALSTSKKYTIQLDHSHVLFEVTGGRSRVLFMPHVSSTHAYNSFKLERAVLKFLGLNRYQSKLIDINYNPQTKEYKNTVTGTHPLVIHLPGTGQFFDEVMESLHTNEKKPGFKHDPGKKPSVKHGSVKKLARQKNVFAKGLAVFISLICYVIALCIPVKLTI
;
A
#
# COMPACT_ATOMS: atom_id res chain seq x y z
N MET A 1 -24.31 11.39 -14.36
CA MET A 1 -23.41 10.24 -14.57
C MET A 1 -22.16 10.51 -13.75
N SER A 2 -21.67 9.52 -13.00
CA SER A 2 -20.43 9.63 -12.23
C SER A 2 -19.26 9.89 -13.19
N GLN A 3 -18.39 10.84 -12.84
CA GLN A 3 -17.18 11.17 -13.61
C GLN A 3 -16.00 10.27 -13.21
N LEU A 4 -16.09 9.56 -12.09
CA LEU A 4 -15.04 8.72 -11.53
C LEU A 4 -15.48 7.26 -11.46
N ARG A 5 -14.69 6.37 -12.04
CA ARG A 5 -14.84 4.92 -11.84
C ARG A 5 -13.68 4.38 -11.03
N VAL A 6 -14.00 3.67 -9.96
CA VAL A 6 -13.02 2.92 -9.16
C VAL A 6 -12.77 1.57 -9.83
N ILE A 7 -11.51 1.27 -10.11
CA ILE A 7 -11.10 0.00 -10.71
C ILE A 7 -10.30 -0.79 -9.67
N THR A 8 -10.65 -2.05 -9.48
CA THR A 8 -9.85 -2.97 -8.67
C THR A 8 -9.72 -4.32 -9.36
N PHE A 9 -8.92 -5.22 -8.77
CA PHE A 9 -8.60 -6.50 -9.38
C PHE A 9 -8.76 -7.64 -8.39
N SER A 10 -9.27 -8.77 -8.87
CA SER A 10 -9.44 -9.96 -8.03
C SER A 10 -9.48 -11.22 -8.88
N ASP A 11 -9.06 -12.35 -8.33
CA ASP A 11 -9.26 -13.69 -8.91
C ASP A 11 -10.55 -14.36 -8.41
N LYS A 12 -11.37 -13.62 -7.67
CA LYS A 12 -12.61 -14.08 -7.04
C LYS A 12 -13.58 -12.93 -6.82
N GLU A 13 -14.84 -13.26 -6.55
CA GLU A 13 -15.80 -12.28 -6.07
C GLU A 13 -15.32 -11.66 -4.75
N LEU A 14 -15.48 -10.34 -4.60
CA LEU A 14 -15.19 -9.66 -3.35
C LEU A 14 -16.25 -10.06 -2.32
N ALA A 15 -15.81 -10.47 -1.13
CA ALA A 15 -16.73 -10.78 -0.04
C ALA A 15 -17.55 -9.54 0.34
N SER A 16 -18.78 -9.73 0.81
CA SER A 16 -19.68 -8.62 1.18
C SER A 16 -19.15 -7.75 2.33
N ASP A 17 -18.18 -8.25 3.10
CA ASP A 17 -17.49 -7.52 4.17
C ASP A 17 -16.17 -6.85 3.73
N ASN A 18 -15.82 -6.95 2.44
CA ASN A 18 -14.64 -6.30 1.87
C ASN A 18 -14.72 -4.77 2.06
N LYS A 19 -13.66 -4.18 2.62
CA LYS A 19 -13.63 -2.77 3.00
C LYS A 19 -13.65 -1.80 1.83
N LEU A 20 -13.04 -2.16 0.69
CA LEU A 20 -13.10 -1.33 -0.51
C LEU A 20 -14.53 -1.29 -1.04
N LEU A 21 -15.18 -2.45 -1.16
CA LEU A 21 -16.58 -2.56 -1.59
C LEU A 21 -17.50 -1.73 -0.68
N LEU A 22 -17.45 -1.98 0.63
CA LEU A 22 -18.28 -1.28 1.61
C LEU A 22 -18.05 0.23 1.63
N SER A 23 -16.81 0.69 1.42
CA SER A 23 -16.51 2.12 1.38
C SER A 23 -16.92 2.78 0.08
N CYS A 24 -16.83 2.08 -1.07
CA CYS A 24 -17.38 2.59 -2.32
C CYS A 24 -18.89 2.76 -2.22
N ASP A 25 -19.60 1.75 -1.70
CA ASP A 25 -21.05 1.80 -1.47
C ASP A 25 -21.44 2.95 -0.54
N ALA A 26 -20.68 3.17 0.54
CA ALA A 26 -20.95 4.24 1.51
C ALA A 26 -20.74 5.66 0.94
N HIS A 27 -20.02 5.79 -0.17
CA HIS A 27 -19.70 7.06 -0.83
C HIS A 27 -20.31 7.19 -2.24
N ASP A 28 -21.23 6.29 -2.61
CA ASP A 28 -21.89 6.24 -3.92
C ASP A 28 -20.88 6.20 -5.10
N LEU A 29 -19.77 5.47 -4.94
CA LEU A 29 -18.72 5.34 -5.96
C LEU A 29 -18.96 4.13 -6.88
N ASP A 30 -18.80 4.33 -8.19
CA ASP A 30 -18.90 3.26 -9.20
C ASP A 30 -17.65 2.35 -9.14
N LEU A 31 -17.78 1.17 -8.52
CA LEU A 31 -16.71 0.17 -8.42
C LEU A 31 -16.84 -0.91 -9.51
N THR A 32 -15.79 -1.05 -10.31
CA THR A 32 -15.61 -2.16 -11.26
C THR A 32 -14.47 -3.07 -10.80
N VAL A 33 -14.77 -4.36 -10.66
CA VAL A 33 -13.78 -5.40 -10.36
C VAL A 33 -13.38 -6.07 -11.66
N LEU A 34 -12.10 -5.95 -12.04
CA LEU A 34 -11.52 -6.67 -13.17
C LEU A 34 -11.10 -8.06 -12.68
N THR A 35 -11.89 -9.07 -13.04
CA THR A 35 -11.68 -10.44 -12.59
C THR A 35 -10.71 -11.20 -13.48
N PHE A 36 -9.80 -11.97 -12.87
CA PHE A 36 -8.96 -12.93 -13.58
C PHE A 36 -9.39 -14.36 -13.27
N ASP A 37 -9.83 -15.09 -14.28
CA ASP A 37 -10.29 -16.48 -14.11
C ASP A 37 -9.16 -17.50 -13.98
N GLY A 38 -7.90 -17.06 -14.17
CA GLY A 38 -6.72 -17.89 -14.06
C GLY A 38 -6.09 -17.91 -12.66
N LYS A 39 -5.00 -18.65 -12.52
CA LYS A 39 -4.25 -18.69 -11.26
C LYS A 39 -3.46 -17.40 -11.06
N TRP A 40 -3.78 -16.63 -10.02
CA TRP A 40 -3.07 -15.40 -9.67
C TRP A 40 -1.67 -15.67 -9.09
N ASN A 41 -0.67 -15.89 -9.94
CA ASN A 41 0.72 -16.11 -9.49
C ASN A 41 1.52 -14.81 -9.34
N SER A 42 1.08 -13.71 -9.97
CA SER A 42 1.80 -12.44 -9.99
C SER A 42 0.86 -11.27 -10.14
N ASN A 43 1.15 -10.18 -9.40
CA ASN A 43 0.43 -8.92 -9.53
C ASN A 43 0.65 -8.22 -10.88
N ALA A 44 1.64 -8.65 -11.68
CA ALA A 44 1.84 -8.14 -13.02
C ALA A 44 0.61 -8.35 -13.92
N ILE A 45 -0.23 -9.38 -13.66
CA ILE A 45 -1.47 -9.61 -14.42
C ILE A 45 -2.42 -8.42 -14.40
N LYS A 46 -2.35 -7.55 -13.38
CA LYS A 46 -3.12 -6.30 -13.30
C LYS A 46 -2.88 -5.38 -14.50
N ILE A 47 -1.66 -5.36 -15.04
CA ILE A 47 -1.32 -4.57 -16.23
C ILE A 47 -2.13 -5.05 -17.43
N LYS A 48 -2.21 -6.37 -17.66
CA LYS A 48 -3.01 -6.93 -18.76
C LYS A 48 -4.49 -6.61 -18.57
N LEU A 49 -5.05 -6.91 -17.39
CA LEU A 49 -6.48 -6.69 -17.11
C LEU A 49 -6.87 -5.22 -17.30
N LEU A 50 -6.03 -4.31 -16.80
CA LEU A 50 -6.28 -2.89 -16.98
C LEU A 50 -6.15 -2.48 -18.45
N TYR A 51 -5.11 -2.94 -19.16
CA TYR A 51 -4.94 -2.64 -20.58
C TYR A 51 -6.14 -3.09 -21.42
N ASP A 52 -6.63 -4.32 -21.19
CA ASP A 52 -7.81 -4.85 -21.87
C ASP A 52 -9.05 -3.99 -21.58
N PHE A 53 -9.27 -3.61 -20.32
CA PHE A 53 -10.38 -2.73 -19.93
C PHE A 53 -10.31 -1.38 -20.63
N LEU A 54 -9.14 -0.75 -20.64
CA LEU A 54 -8.94 0.57 -21.22
C LEU A 54 -9.21 0.59 -22.74
N SER A 55 -9.01 -0.53 -23.45
CA SER A 55 -9.21 -0.60 -24.91
C SER A 55 -10.63 -0.28 -25.40
N SER A 56 -11.61 -0.36 -24.49
CA SER A 56 -13.03 -0.11 -24.76
C SER A 56 -13.64 1.00 -23.91
N ALA A 57 -12.84 1.62 -23.03
CA ALA A 57 -13.27 2.68 -22.14
C ALA A 57 -13.25 4.04 -22.85
N ASP A 58 -14.08 4.97 -22.36
CA ASP A 58 -14.09 6.36 -22.83
C ASP A 58 -12.81 7.08 -22.40
N ASP A 59 -12.07 7.65 -23.35
CA ASP A 59 -10.80 8.35 -23.16
C ASP A 59 -10.85 9.44 -22.07
N GLU A 60 -12.00 10.10 -21.89
CA GLU A 60 -12.19 11.17 -20.92
C GLU A 60 -12.62 10.66 -19.52
N GLN A 61 -12.95 9.39 -19.38
CA GLN A 61 -13.33 8.78 -18.10
C GLN A 61 -12.16 8.86 -17.11
N MET A 62 -12.41 9.40 -15.92
CA MET A 62 -11.45 9.37 -14.82
C MET A 62 -11.50 8.02 -14.12
N LEU A 63 -10.34 7.41 -13.89
CA LEU A 63 -10.21 6.15 -13.15
C LEU A 63 -9.40 6.33 -11.89
N LEU A 64 -9.90 5.79 -10.77
CA LEU A 64 -9.14 5.52 -9.56
C LEU A 64 -8.85 4.02 -9.50
N VAL A 65 -7.61 3.62 -9.78
CA VAL A 65 -7.18 2.22 -9.79
C VAL A 65 -6.54 1.87 -8.45
N THR A 66 -6.99 0.78 -7.83
CA THR A 66 -6.50 0.39 -6.51
C THR A 66 -6.51 -1.13 -6.25
N ASP A 67 -5.68 -1.60 -5.31
CA ASP A 67 -5.73 -2.98 -4.80
C ASP A 67 -7.06 -3.27 -4.07
N ALA A 68 -7.47 -4.54 -4.02
CA ALA A 68 -8.82 -4.89 -3.55
C ALA A 68 -8.92 -5.21 -2.05
N PHE A 69 -7.85 -5.70 -1.43
CA PHE A 69 -7.93 -6.44 -0.15
C PHE A 69 -7.40 -5.68 1.05
N ASP A 70 -6.60 -4.64 0.83
CA ASP A 70 -5.99 -3.81 1.86
C ASP A 70 -6.18 -2.30 1.58
N VAL A 71 -7.36 -1.97 1.04
CA VAL A 71 -7.77 -0.61 0.68
C VAL A 71 -9.13 -0.25 1.27
N LEU A 72 -9.27 1.01 1.68
CA LEU A 72 -10.54 1.65 2.05
C LEU A 72 -10.58 3.09 1.49
N ILE A 73 -11.72 3.51 0.95
CA ILE A 73 -11.94 4.90 0.53
C ILE A 73 -12.72 5.65 1.63
N ASN A 74 -12.35 6.89 1.92
CA ASN A 74 -12.94 7.69 3.00
C ASN A 74 -13.35 9.09 2.49
N ALA A 75 -13.84 9.17 1.26
CA ALA A 75 -14.18 10.43 0.60
C ALA A 75 -15.20 10.25 -0.52
N SER A 76 -15.88 11.35 -0.84
CA SER A 76 -16.77 11.45 -1.99
C SER A 76 -15.99 11.56 -3.31
N GLU A 77 -16.65 11.27 -4.43
CA GLU A 77 -16.12 11.50 -5.78
C GLU A 77 -15.58 12.93 -5.96
N VAL A 78 -16.32 13.93 -5.48
CA VAL A 78 -15.98 15.35 -5.63
C VAL A 78 -14.67 15.69 -4.92
N ASP A 79 -14.47 15.17 -3.71
CA ASP A 79 -13.25 15.44 -2.95
C ASP A 79 -12.04 14.70 -3.53
N ILE A 80 -12.25 13.47 -4.04
CA ILE A 80 -11.21 12.69 -4.74
C ILE A 80 -10.74 13.42 -6.00
N ILE A 81 -11.68 13.87 -6.85
CA ILE A 81 -11.35 14.63 -8.07
C ILE A 81 -10.64 15.95 -7.73
N ARG A 82 -11.09 16.64 -6.67
CA ARG A 82 -10.44 17.87 -6.21
C ARG A 82 -9.00 17.61 -5.76
N ALA A 83 -8.76 16.57 -4.97
CA ALA A 83 -7.42 16.19 -4.52
C ALA A 83 -6.52 15.80 -5.69
N PHE A 84 -6.99 14.97 -6.62
CA PHE A 84 -6.28 14.64 -7.86
C PHE A 84 -5.86 15.90 -8.64
N THR A 85 -6.81 16.81 -8.87
CA THR A 85 -6.57 18.04 -9.63
C THR A 85 -5.50 18.91 -8.96
N SER A 86 -5.45 18.93 -7.61
CA SER A 86 -4.45 19.71 -6.86
C SER A 86 -3.02 19.19 -6.96
N LEU A 87 -2.82 17.96 -7.42
CA LEU A 87 -1.50 17.33 -7.56
C LEU A 87 -0.85 17.57 -8.95
N GLU A 88 -1.55 18.25 -9.87
CA GLU A 88 -1.01 18.75 -11.15
C GLU A 88 -0.28 17.67 -11.99
N GLY A 89 -0.96 16.56 -12.28
CA GLY A 89 -0.44 15.51 -13.17
C GLY A 89 -1.55 14.79 -13.93
N ASP A 90 -1.22 14.25 -15.10
CA ASP A 90 -2.13 13.42 -15.89
C ASP A 90 -2.39 12.08 -15.20
N ILE A 91 -1.37 11.59 -14.47
CA ILE A 91 -1.40 10.36 -13.69
C ILE A 91 -0.75 10.61 -12.33
N ILE A 92 -1.46 10.27 -11.27
CA ILE A 92 -0.99 10.35 -9.89
C ILE A 92 -0.87 8.95 -9.31
N PHE A 93 0.30 8.59 -8.81
CA PHE A 93 0.48 7.36 -8.01
C PHE A 93 0.54 7.67 -6.51
N GLY A 94 0.17 6.70 -5.68
CA GLY A 94 0.53 6.73 -4.27
C GLY A 94 2.05 6.73 -4.08
N ALA A 95 2.54 7.42 -3.06
CA ALA A 95 3.95 7.43 -2.69
C ALA A 95 4.17 6.61 -1.41
N GLU A 96 5.26 5.86 -1.32
CA GLU A 96 5.65 5.10 -0.13
C GLU A 96 7.10 5.37 0.28
N ALA A 97 7.47 4.97 1.49
CA ALA A 97 8.82 5.15 2.01
C ALA A 97 9.81 4.07 1.52
N ASN A 98 9.29 2.98 0.97
CA ASN A 98 10.06 1.80 0.64
C ASN A 98 10.42 1.73 -0.85
N PHE A 99 11.69 1.49 -1.17
CA PHE A 99 12.11 1.28 -2.55
C PHE A 99 12.08 -0.20 -2.93
N TYR A 100 10.98 -0.63 -3.53
CA TYR A 100 10.87 -1.94 -4.18
C TYR A 100 11.43 -1.89 -5.60
N PHE A 101 12.37 -2.79 -5.88
CA PHE A 101 12.94 -2.99 -7.20
C PHE A 101 13.49 -4.40 -7.27
N TRP A 102 13.01 -5.20 -8.22
CA TRP A 102 13.30 -6.64 -8.29
C TRP A 102 14.73 -6.93 -8.75
N ASN A 103 15.18 -6.27 -9.84
CA ASN A 103 16.49 -6.54 -10.40
C ASN A 103 17.60 -5.96 -9.52
N HIS A 104 18.20 -6.79 -8.68
CA HIS A 104 19.26 -6.40 -7.74
C HIS A 104 20.52 -5.86 -8.41
N HIS A 105 20.83 -6.25 -9.65
CA HIS A 105 22.04 -5.82 -10.35
C HIS A 105 22.00 -4.33 -10.73
N ILE A 106 20.82 -3.81 -11.08
CA ILE A 106 20.64 -2.41 -11.49
C ILE A 106 19.89 -1.58 -10.43
N LYS A 107 19.45 -2.22 -9.33
CA LYS A 107 18.68 -1.56 -8.26
C LYS A 107 19.34 -0.29 -7.73
N ALA A 108 20.64 -0.33 -7.46
CA ALA A 108 21.35 0.81 -6.89
C ALA A 108 21.38 2.01 -7.85
N GLU A 109 21.52 1.76 -9.15
CA GLU A 109 21.47 2.78 -10.18
C GLU A 109 20.09 3.44 -10.24
N TYR A 110 19.03 2.64 -10.33
CA TYR A 110 17.65 3.14 -10.35
C TYR A 110 17.26 3.89 -9.08
N GLN A 111 17.75 3.45 -7.92
CA GLN A 111 17.51 4.16 -6.66
C GLN A 111 18.19 5.54 -6.64
N ARG A 112 19.41 5.62 -7.20
CA ARG A 112 20.20 6.85 -7.27
C ARG A 112 19.61 7.85 -8.26
N THR A 113 19.10 7.37 -9.40
CA THR A 113 18.46 8.21 -10.42
C THR A 113 16.99 8.53 -10.11
N TYR A 114 16.40 7.88 -9.11
CA TYR A 114 15.03 8.14 -8.70
C TYR A 114 14.83 9.64 -8.37
N PRO A 115 13.76 10.29 -8.86
CA PRO A 115 13.45 11.66 -8.50
C PRO A 115 13.50 11.92 -6.98
N THR A 116 13.92 13.13 -6.59
CA THR A 116 13.93 13.55 -5.19
C THR A 116 12.49 13.78 -4.72
N SER A 117 12.26 13.69 -3.41
CA SER A 117 10.96 13.96 -2.79
C SER A 117 11.10 14.96 -1.64
N PRO A 118 10.11 15.85 -1.44
CA PRO A 118 10.08 16.75 -0.29
C PRO A 118 9.79 16.03 1.04
N THR A 119 9.28 14.81 1.00
CA THR A 119 8.92 14.02 2.19
C THR A 119 9.68 12.69 2.20
N LEU A 120 9.47 11.88 3.26
CA LEU A 120 10.01 10.52 3.29
C LEU A 120 9.30 9.57 2.31
N TYR A 121 8.12 9.94 1.81
CA TYR A 121 7.36 9.19 0.82
C TYR A 121 7.91 9.53 -0.55
N ARG A 122 8.96 8.81 -0.94
CA ARG A 122 9.73 9.11 -2.16
C ARG A 122 9.36 8.21 -3.32
N TYR A 123 8.99 6.96 -3.05
CA TYR A 123 8.94 5.92 -4.07
C TYR A 123 7.50 5.64 -4.49
N LEU A 124 7.30 5.29 -5.75
CA LEU A 124 5.99 4.94 -6.28
C LEU A 124 5.44 3.71 -5.56
N ASN A 125 4.14 3.68 -5.28
CA ASN A 125 3.41 2.47 -4.94
C ASN A 125 2.36 2.18 -6.04
N SER A 126 2.38 0.96 -6.54
CA SER A 126 1.56 0.52 -7.68
C SER A 126 0.16 0.04 -7.31
N GLY A 127 -0.16 -0.07 -6.01
CA GLY A 127 -1.49 -0.45 -5.54
C GLY A 127 -2.48 0.72 -5.46
N THR A 128 -2.04 1.95 -5.78
CA THR A 128 -2.93 3.10 -6.00
C THR A 128 -2.42 3.98 -7.13
N MET A 129 -3.29 4.27 -8.10
CA MET A 129 -3.07 5.30 -9.09
C MET A 129 -4.38 5.91 -9.58
N MET A 130 -4.33 7.14 -10.07
CA MET A 130 -5.49 7.82 -10.64
C MET A 130 -5.10 8.59 -11.89
N GLY A 131 -5.97 8.63 -12.89
CA GLY A 131 -5.76 9.35 -14.14
C GLY A 131 -6.89 9.12 -15.15
N LYS A 132 -6.90 9.90 -16.24
CA LYS A 132 -7.83 9.67 -17.35
C LYS A 132 -7.45 8.42 -18.14
N VAL A 133 -8.44 7.75 -18.74
CA VAL A 133 -8.25 6.58 -19.60
C VAL A 133 -7.16 6.81 -20.65
N ALA A 134 -7.20 7.92 -21.39
CA ALA A 134 -6.21 8.21 -22.43
C ALA A 134 -4.75 8.24 -21.89
N ALA A 135 -4.53 8.87 -20.74
CA ALA A 135 -3.20 8.94 -20.13
C ALA A 135 -2.74 7.57 -19.60
N LEU A 136 -3.65 6.81 -18.98
CA LEU A 136 -3.37 5.46 -18.51
C LEU A 136 -3.08 4.50 -19.66
N GLN A 137 -3.76 4.62 -20.80
CA GLN A 137 -3.50 3.84 -22.01
C GLN A 137 -2.09 4.10 -22.55
N GLU A 138 -1.68 5.37 -22.64
CA GLU A 138 -0.31 5.74 -23.04
C GLU A 138 0.73 5.18 -22.06
N LEU A 139 0.45 5.25 -20.76
CA LEU A 139 1.31 4.67 -19.73
C LEU A 139 1.51 3.17 -19.89
N LEU A 140 0.43 2.41 -20.01
CA LEU A 140 0.53 0.96 -20.16
C LEU A 140 1.17 0.58 -21.48
N SER A 141 0.86 1.29 -22.57
CA SER A 141 1.47 1.06 -23.88
C SER A 141 2.99 1.23 -23.83
N ASP A 142 3.47 2.30 -23.19
CA ASP A 142 4.91 2.52 -22.99
C ASP A 142 5.56 1.40 -22.16
N ILE A 143 4.93 0.98 -21.06
CA ILE A 143 5.43 -0.11 -20.22
C ILE A 143 5.51 -1.42 -21.02
N ILE A 144 4.47 -1.73 -21.81
CA ILE A 144 4.38 -2.93 -22.63
C ILE A 144 5.49 -2.92 -23.69
N ILE A 145 5.63 -1.83 -24.46
CA ILE A 145 6.59 -1.72 -25.55
C ILE A 145 8.03 -1.77 -25.03
N LYS A 146 8.38 -0.95 -24.02
CA LYS A 146 9.75 -0.84 -23.51
C LYS A 146 10.26 -2.09 -22.79
N ASN A 147 9.35 -2.94 -22.33
CA ASN A 147 9.68 -4.19 -21.66
C ASN A 147 9.35 -5.43 -22.51
N GLU A 148 8.97 -5.23 -23.78
CA GLU A 148 8.63 -6.29 -24.73
C GLU A 148 7.60 -7.28 -24.15
N LEU A 149 6.57 -6.76 -23.46
CA LEU A 149 5.59 -7.58 -22.78
C LEU A 149 4.65 -8.24 -23.80
N ARG A 150 4.43 -9.55 -23.66
CA ARG A 150 3.52 -10.32 -24.50
C ARG A 150 2.07 -10.15 -24.01
N ILE A 151 1.43 -9.02 -24.36
CA ILE A 151 0.10 -8.64 -23.83
C ILE A 151 -0.99 -9.69 -24.04
N GLU A 152 -0.92 -10.43 -25.15
CA GLU A 152 -1.86 -11.51 -25.49
C GLU A 152 -1.67 -12.79 -24.65
N ASP A 153 -0.52 -12.93 -23.98
CA ASP A 153 -0.14 -14.12 -23.23
C ASP A 153 -0.34 -13.87 -21.74
N ALA A 154 -1.51 -14.23 -21.21
CA ALA A 154 -1.80 -14.08 -19.78
C ALA A 154 -0.82 -14.87 -18.91
N ASP A 155 -0.40 -16.07 -19.35
CA ASP A 155 0.56 -16.90 -18.62
C ASP A 155 1.93 -16.21 -18.52
N PHE A 156 2.34 -15.46 -19.55
CA PHE A 156 3.53 -14.62 -19.50
C PHE A 156 3.48 -13.64 -18.32
N PHE A 157 2.37 -12.94 -18.10
CA PHE A 157 2.23 -12.02 -16.96
C PHE A 157 2.26 -12.75 -15.61
N THR A 158 1.72 -13.96 -15.54
CA THR A 158 1.81 -14.76 -14.31
C THR A 158 3.23 -15.25 -14.02
N SER A 159 4.11 -15.27 -15.02
CA SER A 159 5.55 -15.58 -14.87
C SER A 159 6.40 -14.36 -14.52
N LEU A 160 5.89 -13.14 -14.76
CA LEU A 160 6.57 -11.89 -14.40
C LEU A 160 6.52 -11.67 -12.90
N VAL A 161 7.45 -10.86 -12.42
CA VAL A 161 7.71 -10.80 -10.98
C VAL A 161 6.77 -9.84 -10.25
N SER A 162 6.59 -8.62 -10.76
CA SER A 162 5.78 -7.62 -10.09
C SER A 162 5.46 -6.43 -11.00
N ASP A 163 4.19 -6.03 -10.99
CA ASP A 163 3.69 -4.73 -11.41
C ASP A 163 4.46 -3.55 -10.80
N GLN A 164 4.69 -3.56 -9.49
CA GLN A 164 5.47 -2.53 -8.78
C GLN A 164 6.84 -2.32 -9.43
N TYR A 165 7.53 -3.40 -9.83
CA TYR A 165 8.82 -3.28 -10.51
C TYR A 165 8.68 -2.58 -11.87
N LEU A 166 7.67 -2.94 -12.66
CA LEU A 166 7.46 -2.37 -13.99
C LEU A 166 7.10 -0.88 -13.92
N TYR A 167 6.17 -0.50 -13.04
CA TYR A 167 5.82 0.91 -12.82
C TYR A 167 6.99 1.73 -12.26
N THR A 168 7.72 1.20 -11.26
CA THR A 168 8.90 1.88 -10.70
C THR A 168 9.99 2.09 -11.76
N LYS A 169 10.30 1.06 -12.55
CA LYS A 169 11.28 1.14 -13.64
C LYS A 169 10.88 2.22 -14.64
N HIS A 170 9.63 2.14 -15.13
CA HIS A 170 9.11 3.08 -16.11
C HIS A 170 9.06 4.51 -15.57
N TYR A 171 8.67 4.73 -14.31
CA TYR A 171 8.65 6.07 -13.70
C TYR A 171 10.03 6.73 -13.72
N VAL A 172 11.10 6.00 -13.39
CA VAL A 172 12.47 6.51 -13.41
C VAL A 172 12.91 6.85 -14.84
N GLU A 173 12.68 5.95 -15.79
CA GLU A 173 13.02 6.19 -17.21
C GLU A 173 12.20 7.34 -17.81
N HIS A 174 10.91 7.40 -17.49
CA HIS A 174 10.00 8.47 -17.91
C HIS A 174 10.41 9.83 -17.34
N ALA A 175 10.85 9.88 -16.07
CA ALA A 175 11.33 11.11 -15.46
C ALA A 175 12.53 11.70 -16.22
N LEU A 176 13.42 10.83 -16.72
CA LEU A 176 14.62 11.19 -17.48
C LEU A 176 14.36 11.48 -18.97
N SER A 177 13.21 11.08 -19.51
CA SER A 177 12.86 11.33 -20.91
C SER A 177 12.66 12.82 -21.20
N THR A 178 13.15 13.28 -22.35
CA THR A 178 12.96 14.65 -22.85
C THR A 178 11.66 14.81 -23.66
N SER A 179 11.06 13.70 -24.09
CA SER A 179 9.78 13.68 -24.80
C SER A 179 8.79 12.87 -23.96
N LYS A 180 7.76 13.55 -23.44
CA LYS A 180 6.74 12.97 -22.57
C LYS A 180 5.37 13.23 -23.18
N LYS A 181 4.59 12.16 -23.38
CA LYS A 181 3.21 12.26 -23.87
C LYS A 181 2.22 12.58 -22.76
N TYR A 182 2.60 12.27 -21.52
CA TYR A 182 1.81 12.49 -20.31
C TYR A 182 2.78 12.76 -19.15
N THR A 183 2.24 13.24 -18.05
CA THR A 183 2.97 13.51 -16.80
C THR A 183 2.61 12.48 -15.75
N ILE A 184 3.62 12.08 -14.96
CA ILE A 184 3.43 11.20 -13.80
C ILE A 184 3.89 11.98 -12.57
N GLN A 185 3.02 12.12 -11.59
CA GLN A 185 3.37 12.63 -10.27
C GLN A 185 3.16 11.54 -9.22
N LEU A 186 3.89 11.67 -8.12
CA LEU A 186 3.66 10.87 -6.93
C LEU A 186 3.04 11.78 -5.86
N ASP A 187 2.03 11.28 -5.16
CA ASP A 187 1.42 11.97 -4.03
C ASP A 187 2.35 11.92 -2.81
N HIS A 188 3.47 12.64 -2.86
CA HIS A 188 4.48 12.69 -1.81
C HIS A 188 3.95 13.20 -0.47
N SER A 189 2.86 13.97 -0.50
CA SER A 189 2.27 14.59 0.70
C SER A 189 1.13 13.76 1.28
N HIS A 190 0.69 12.68 0.63
CA HIS A 190 -0.48 11.88 1.01
C HIS A 190 -1.75 12.74 1.12
N VAL A 191 -2.03 13.58 0.12
CA VAL A 191 -3.27 14.37 0.05
C VAL A 191 -4.42 13.50 -0.44
N LEU A 192 -4.16 12.61 -1.40
CA LEU A 192 -5.10 11.69 -1.98
C LEU A 192 -4.90 10.28 -1.42
N PHE A 193 -3.69 9.76 -1.45
CA PHE A 193 -3.36 8.38 -1.08
C PHE A 193 -2.57 8.31 0.23
N GLU A 194 -3.10 7.64 1.24
CA GLU A 194 -2.26 7.11 2.32
C GLU A 194 -1.67 5.78 1.86
N VAL A 195 -0.35 5.68 1.83
CA VAL A 195 0.34 4.41 1.59
C VAL A 195 1.37 4.14 2.68
N THR A 196 1.07 3.19 3.57
CA THR A 196 1.96 2.87 4.71
C THR A 196 3.11 1.92 4.35
N GLY A 197 3.39 1.73 3.06
CA GLY A 197 4.46 0.89 2.58
C GLY A 197 5.81 1.33 3.15
N GLY A 198 6.43 0.48 3.98
CA GLY A 198 7.67 0.87 4.67
C GLY A 198 7.53 1.27 6.13
N ARG A 199 6.29 1.33 6.67
CA ARG A 199 6.00 2.13 7.87
C ARG A 199 5.30 1.35 8.99
N SER A 200 4.69 0.21 8.67
CA SER A 200 4.11 -0.68 9.68
C SER A 200 5.19 -1.43 10.48
N ARG A 201 5.01 -1.47 11.80
CA ARG A 201 5.98 -1.94 12.79
C ARG A 201 5.33 -2.84 13.84
N VAL A 202 6.13 -3.70 14.49
CA VAL A 202 5.68 -4.35 15.75
C VAL A 202 5.76 -3.38 16.93
N LEU A 203 6.81 -2.55 16.97
CA LEU A 203 7.06 -1.56 18.02
C LEU A 203 7.31 -0.17 17.43
N PHE A 204 6.74 0.85 18.06
CA PHE A 204 7.14 2.22 17.80
C PHE A 204 8.51 2.45 18.44
N MET A 205 9.52 2.69 17.61
CA MET A 205 10.88 3.01 18.04
C MET A 205 11.26 4.39 17.49
N PRO A 206 11.86 5.28 18.30
CA PRO A 206 12.34 6.56 17.82
C PRO A 206 13.36 6.35 16.70
N HIS A 207 13.41 7.26 15.73
CA HIS A 207 14.37 7.18 14.63
C HIS A 207 15.59 8.03 14.92
N VAL A 208 16.79 7.46 14.71
CA VAL A 208 18.05 8.22 14.75
C VAL A 208 18.30 8.93 13.42
N SER A 209 17.96 8.30 12.29
CA SER A 209 17.97 8.88 10.95
C SER A 209 16.96 8.17 10.03
N SER A 210 16.61 8.79 8.89
CA SER A 210 15.75 8.17 7.87
C SER A 210 16.34 6.88 7.31
N THR A 211 17.67 6.82 7.12
CA THR A 211 18.38 5.62 6.64
C THR A 211 18.28 4.47 7.65
N HIS A 212 18.47 4.74 8.94
CA HIS A 212 18.31 3.74 9.99
C HIS A 212 16.87 3.25 10.12
N ALA A 213 15.90 4.16 10.02
CA ALA A 213 14.48 3.80 10.02
C ALA A 213 14.12 2.87 8.85
N TYR A 214 14.61 3.18 7.65
CA TYR A 214 14.42 2.34 6.47
C TYR A 214 15.08 0.96 6.63
N ASN A 215 16.35 0.90 7.07
CA ASN A 215 17.06 -0.36 7.28
C ASN A 215 16.40 -1.23 8.36
N SER A 216 15.98 -0.62 9.47
CA SER A 216 15.22 -1.29 10.53
C SER A 216 13.93 -1.89 9.99
N PHE A 217 13.22 -1.19 9.11
CA PHE A 217 12.02 -1.73 8.48
C PHE A 217 12.30 -2.90 7.58
N LYS A 218 13.25 -2.72 6.67
CA LYS A 218 13.57 -3.73 5.69
C LYS A 218 13.98 -5.02 6.37
N LEU A 219 14.79 -4.93 7.42
CA LEU A 219 15.24 -6.08 8.20
C LEU A 219 14.09 -6.71 8.99
N GLU A 220 13.34 -5.93 9.76
CA GLU A 220 12.20 -6.43 10.55
C GLU A 220 11.17 -7.13 9.64
N ARG A 221 10.77 -6.50 8.53
CA ARG A 221 9.81 -7.08 7.57
C ARG A 221 10.32 -8.39 6.99
N ALA A 222 11.59 -8.44 6.60
CA ALA A 222 12.18 -9.66 6.03
C ALA A 222 12.17 -10.81 7.05
N VAL A 223 12.61 -10.56 8.29
CA VAL A 223 12.70 -11.57 9.34
C VAL A 223 11.30 -12.02 9.79
N LEU A 224 10.37 -11.09 10.01
CA LEU A 224 9.01 -11.44 10.43
C LEU A 224 8.27 -12.20 9.33
N LYS A 225 8.44 -11.83 8.05
CA LYS A 225 7.87 -12.59 6.93
C LYS A 225 8.44 -14.00 6.89
N PHE A 226 9.76 -14.14 7.02
CA PHE A 226 10.43 -15.45 7.04
C PHE A 226 9.90 -16.36 8.15
N LEU A 227 9.57 -15.80 9.31
CA LEU A 227 9.05 -16.55 10.46
C LEU A 227 7.52 -16.67 10.49
N GLY A 228 6.79 -16.15 9.50
CA GLY A 228 5.32 -16.14 9.50
C GLY A 228 4.69 -15.26 10.59
N LEU A 229 5.42 -14.22 11.05
CA LEU A 229 5.05 -13.30 12.12
C LEU A 229 4.68 -11.90 11.60
N ASN A 230 4.61 -11.69 10.28
CA ASN A 230 4.34 -10.40 9.66
C ASN A 230 2.98 -9.78 10.07
N ARG A 231 2.00 -10.60 10.48
CA ARG A 231 0.72 -10.12 11.03
C ARG A 231 0.86 -9.23 12.27
N TYR A 232 1.99 -9.30 12.98
CA TYR A 232 2.24 -8.47 14.16
C TYR A 232 2.78 -7.07 13.79
N GLN A 233 3.10 -6.81 12.52
CA GLN A 233 3.41 -5.47 12.02
C GLN A 233 2.13 -4.65 11.82
N SER A 234 1.33 -4.50 12.88
CA SER A 234 0.01 -3.86 12.84
C SER A 234 0.02 -2.41 13.35
N LYS A 235 1.15 -1.93 13.89
CA LYS A 235 1.25 -0.54 14.33
C LYS A 235 1.67 0.33 13.16
N LEU A 236 0.75 1.18 12.71
CA LEU A 236 1.00 2.24 11.76
C LEU A 236 1.51 3.46 12.53
N ILE A 237 2.60 4.04 12.06
CA ILE A 237 3.30 5.12 12.81
C ILE A 237 3.03 6.50 12.23
N ASP A 238 2.48 6.53 11.02
CA ASP A 238 2.33 7.71 10.20
C ASP A 238 0.89 8.05 9.83
N ILE A 239 -0.08 7.29 10.33
CA ILE A 239 -1.51 7.61 10.19
C ILE A 239 -2.20 7.53 11.54
N ASN A 240 -3.04 8.51 11.79
CA ASN A 240 -4.00 8.52 12.89
C ASN A 240 -5.42 8.60 12.34
N TYR A 241 -6.36 8.04 13.09
CA TYR A 241 -7.79 8.19 12.83
C TYR A 241 -8.43 9.00 13.95
N ASN A 242 -9.28 9.96 13.59
CA ASN A 242 -10.08 10.75 14.52
C ASN A 242 -11.51 10.19 14.57
N PRO A 243 -11.93 9.53 15.66
CA PRO A 243 -13.27 8.94 15.77
C PRO A 243 -14.41 9.95 15.71
N GLN A 244 -14.16 11.20 16.11
CA GLN A 244 -15.16 12.26 16.14
C GLN A 244 -15.43 12.81 14.74
N THR A 245 -14.39 13.05 13.95
CA THR A 245 -14.52 13.58 12.58
C THR A 245 -14.59 12.48 11.52
N LYS A 246 -14.26 11.23 11.88
CA LYS A 246 -14.08 10.09 10.97
C LYS A 246 -13.03 10.35 9.87
N GLU A 247 -12.05 11.18 10.17
CA GLU A 247 -10.99 11.53 9.24
C GLU A 247 -9.69 10.80 9.61
N TYR A 248 -8.95 10.45 8.57
CA TYR A 248 -7.57 10.05 8.69
C TYR A 248 -6.67 11.27 8.61
N LYS A 249 -5.55 11.22 9.33
CA LYS A 249 -4.51 12.24 9.27
C LYS A 249 -3.15 11.59 9.18
N ASN A 250 -2.40 11.93 8.14
CA ASN A 250 -1.00 11.55 8.05
C ASN A 250 -0.20 12.39 9.06
N THR A 251 0.56 11.75 9.96
CA THR A 251 1.27 12.44 11.05
C THR A 251 2.60 13.03 10.61
N VAL A 252 3.11 12.61 9.45
CA VAL A 252 4.36 13.10 8.86
C VAL A 252 4.11 14.37 8.05
N THR A 253 3.07 14.38 7.21
CA THR A 253 2.77 15.48 6.29
C THR A 253 1.68 16.41 6.83
N GLY A 254 0.89 15.94 7.79
CA GLY A 254 -0.23 16.68 8.38
C GLY A 254 -1.49 16.69 7.51
N THR A 255 -1.49 16.02 6.36
CA THR A 255 -2.61 15.95 5.41
C THR A 255 -3.69 14.98 5.86
N HIS A 256 -4.83 15.04 5.16
CA HIS A 256 -6.00 14.20 5.39
C HIS A 256 -6.24 13.31 4.17
N PRO A 257 -5.59 12.14 4.10
CA PRO A 257 -5.68 11.25 2.93
C PRO A 257 -7.09 10.70 2.75
N LEU A 258 -7.48 10.51 1.49
CA LEU A 258 -8.84 10.13 1.09
C LEU A 258 -8.96 8.64 0.75
N VAL A 259 -7.88 8.02 0.29
CA VAL A 259 -7.81 6.60 -0.06
C VAL A 259 -6.72 5.96 0.80
N ILE A 260 -7.11 5.04 1.67
CA ILE A 260 -6.22 4.38 2.63
C ILE A 260 -5.79 3.03 2.07
N HIS A 261 -4.53 2.92 1.69
CA HIS A 261 -3.92 1.68 1.23
C HIS A 261 -2.84 1.24 2.23
N LEU A 262 -2.97 0.01 2.74
CA LEU A 262 -2.04 -0.58 3.70
C LEU A 262 -1.32 -1.80 3.10
N PRO A 263 -0.34 -1.61 2.20
CA PRO A 263 0.20 -2.70 1.38
C PRO A 263 0.73 -3.88 2.19
N GLY A 264 0.31 -5.08 1.79
CA GLY A 264 0.78 -6.34 2.36
C GLY A 264 0.08 -6.71 3.66
N THR A 265 -1.04 -6.06 3.97
CA THR A 265 -1.87 -6.39 5.13
C THR A 265 -3.10 -7.23 4.79
N GLY A 266 -3.38 -7.54 3.51
CA GLY A 266 -4.64 -8.16 3.05
C GLY A 266 -5.28 -9.23 3.97
N GLN A 267 -4.53 -10.23 4.46
CA GLN A 267 -5.10 -11.28 5.34
C GLN A 267 -5.47 -10.82 6.76
N PHE A 268 -5.01 -9.65 7.17
CA PHE A 268 -5.16 -9.07 8.50
C PHE A 268 -5.48 -7.58 8.43
N PHE A 269 -6.01 -7.10 7.30
CA PHE A 269 -6.33 -5.69 7.07
C PHE A 269 -7.31 -5.19 8.13
N ASP A 270 -8.35 -5.97 8.42
CA ASP A 270 -9.33 -5.66 9.46
C ASP A 270 -8.68 -5.51 10.84
N GLU A 271 -7.77 -6.40 11.24
CA GLU A 271 -7.06 -6.31 12.52
C GLU A 271 -6.23 -5.01 12.61
N VAL A 272 -5.64 -4.57 11.50
CA VAL A 272 -4.87 -3.32 11.42
C VAL A 272 -5.79 -2.10 11.50
N MET A 273 -6.90 -2.12 10.76
CA MET A 273 -7.88 -1.04 10.76
C MET A 273 -8.55 -0.89 12.12
N GLU A 274 -8.93 -1.99 12.77
CA GLU A 274 -9.43 -1.99 14.15
C GLU A 274 -8.39 -1.43 15.12
N SER A 275 -7.11 -1.80 14.97
CA SER A 275 -6.03 -1.24 15.80
C SER A 275 -5.86 0.26 15.59
N LEU A 276 -6.05 0.76 14.36
CA LEU A 276 -5.94 2.18 14.04
C LEU A 276 -7.13 2.98 14.58
N HIS A 277 -8.33 2.42 14.48
CA HIS A 277 -9.57 3.05 14.97
C HIS A 277 -9.70 3.03 16.49
N THR A 278 -9.16 1.99 17.14
CA THR A 278 -9.29 1.88 18.59
C THR A 278 -8.34 2.78 19.35
N ASN A 279 -7.19 3.17 18.76
CA ASN A 279 -6.14 4.10 19.24
C ASN A 279 -6.23 4.57 20.71
N GLU A 280 -6.44 3.63 21.63
CA GLU A 280 -6.39 3.88 23.05
C GLU A 280 -4.92 4.16 23.33
N LYS A 281 -4.63 5.41 23.70
CA LYS A 281 -3.59 5.64 24.71
C LYS A 281 -3.91 4.67 25.84
N LYS A 282 -3.31 3.48 25.91
CA LYS A 282 -3.45 2.62 27.08
C LYS A 282 -2.94 3.44 28.27
N PRO A 283 -3.81 3.92 29.18
CA PRO A 283 -3.32 4.30 30.50
C PRO A 283 -2.91 2.99 31.18
N GLY A 284 -1.98 3.08 32.12
CA GLY A 284 -1.45 1.92 32.83
C GLY A 284 -2.53 0.95 33.32
N PHE A 285 -2.16 -0.33 33.36
CA PHE A 285 -2.87 -1.38 34.07
C PHE A 285 -3.64 -0.85 35.29
N LYS A 286 -4.97 -0.83 35.21
CA LYS A 286 -5.81 -0.97 36.40
C LYS A 286 -6.61 -2.24 36.24
N HIS A 287 -6.22 -3.22 37.03
CA HIS A 287 -6.92 -4.47 37.23
C HIS A 287 -8.26 -4.17 37.92
N ASP A 288 -9.38 -4.53 37.29
CA ASP A 288 -10.69 -4.58 37.95
C ASP A 288 -10.99 -6.05 38.30
N PRO A 289 -11.00 -6.44 39.60
CA PRO A 289 -11.21 -7.82 40.02
C PRO A 289 -12.70 -8.09 40.21
N GLY A 290 -13.48 -7.99 39.13
CA GLY A 290 -14.94 -7.82 39.28
C GLY A 290 -15.86 -8.69 38.43
N LYS A 291 -15.39 -9.61 37.57
CA LYS A 291 -16.30 -10.50 36.80
C LYS A 291 -15.71 -11.88 36.57
N LYS A 292 -16.25 -12.88 37.28
CA LYS A 292 -16.03 -14.30 36.98
C LYS A 292 -16.75 -14.66 35.68
N PRO A 293 -16.10 -15.27 34.68
CA PRO A 293 -16.81 -15.89 33.58
C PRO A 293 -17.20 -17.33 33.93
N SER A 294 -18.46 -17.64 33.71
CA SER A 294 -19.00 -19.00 33.66
C SER A 294 -18.32 -19.82 32.55
N VAL A 295 -18.12 -21.11 32.84
CA VAL A 295 -17.34 -22.06 32.04
C VAL A 295 -18.26 -22.75 31.02
N LYS A 296 -17.83 -22.80 29.75
CA LYS A 296 -17.60 -24.04 28.96
C LYS A 296 -17.32 -23.69 27.49
N HIS A 297 -16.01 -23.56 27.17
CA HIS A 297 -15.30 -23.80 25.88
C HIS A 297 -13.82 -23.37 26.06
N GLY A 298 -13.19 -23.82 27.16
CA GLY A 298 -12.02 -23.13 27.76
C GLY A 298 -10.63 -23.62 27.36
N SER A 299 -10.43 -24.87 26.94
CA SER A 299 -9.06 -25.41 26.75
C SER A 299 -8.43 -24.99 25.42
N VAL A 300 -9.17 -25.10 24.32
CA VAL A 300 -8.68 -24.73 22.97
C VAL A 300 -8.44 -23.22 22.86
N LYS A 301 -9.37 -22.39 23.39
CA LYS A 301 -9.21 -20.94 23.42
C LYS A 301 -8.04 -20.49 24.30
N LYS A 302 -7.78 -21.15 25.43
CA LYS A 302 -6.66 -20.82 26.32
C LYS A 302 -5.31 -21.18 25.70
N LEU A 303 -5.22 -22.33 25.02
CA LEU A 303 -4.01 -22.77 24.33
C LEU A 303 -3.71 -21.89 23.09
N ALA A 304 -4.72 -21.59 22.27
CA ALA A 304 -4.59 -20.67 21.15
C ALA A 304 -4.18 -19.26 21.61
N ARG A 305 -4.78 -18.77 22.70
CA ARG A 305 -4.41 -17.50 23.33
C ARG A 305 -2.97 -17.52 23.86
N GLN A 306 -2.51 -18.59 24.50
CA GLN A 306 -1.12 -18.71 24.96
C GLN A 306 -0.12 -18.73 23.80
N LYS A 307 -0.41 -19.50 22.73
CA LYS A 307 0.42 -19.52 21.51
C LYS A 307 0.53 -18.13 20.88
N ASN A 308 -0.58 -17.39 20.81
CA ASN A 308 -0.60 -16.02 20.28
C ASN A 308 0.19 -15.04 21.16
N VAL A 309 0.13 -15.17 22.50
CA VAL A 309 0.94 -14.36 23.42
C VAL A 309 2.43 -14.61 23.22
N PHE A 310 2.85 -15.88 23.10
CA PHE A 310 4.24 -16.23 22.87
C PHE A 310 4.74 -15.71 21.52
N ALA A 311 3.99 -15.94 20.44
CA ALA A 311 4.34 -15.46 19.09
C ALA A 311 4.44 -13.93 19.03
N LYS A 312 3.53 -13.22 19.70
CA LYS A 312 3.61 -11.76 19.85
C LYS A 312 4.85 -11.32 20.64
N GLY A 313 5.19 -12.02 21.73
CA GLY A 313 6.42 -11.76 22.50
C GLY A 313 7.68 -11.98 21.66
N LEU A 314 7.71 -13.03 20.85
CA LEU A 314 8.80 -13.33 19.92
C LEU A 314 8.94 -12.23 18.85
N ALA A 315 7.83 -11.78 18.24
CA ALA A 315 7.84 -10.70 17.26
C ALA A 315 8.38 -9.38 17.85
N VAL A 316 8.01 -9.06 19.09
CA VAL A 316 8.52 -7.91 19.85
C VAL A 316 10.03 -8.01 20.05
N PHE A 317 10.53 -9.18 20.47
CA PHE A 317 11.96 -9.42 20.66
C PHE A 317 12.76 -9.30 19.35
N ILE A 318 12.24 -9.88 18.26
CA ILE A 318 12.82 -9.77 16.91
C ILE A 318 12.89 -8.31 16.46
N SER A 319 11.80 -7.56 16.62
CA SER A 319 11.73 -6.15 16.24
C SER A 319 12.80 -5.32 16.95
N LEU A 320 13.01 -5.57 18.26
CA LEU A 320 14.07 -4.91 19.04
C LEU A 320 15.47 -5.24 18.50
N ILE A 321 15.76 -6.50 18.19
CA ILE A 321 17.06 -6.90 17.63
C ILE A 321 17.29 -6.27 16.26
N CYS A 322 16.27 -6.29 15.39
CA CYS A 322 16.38 -5.70 14.06
C CYS A 322 16.66 -4.19 14.12
N TYR A 323 16.04 -3.50 15.09
CA TYR A 323 16.31 -2.10 15.35
C TYR A 323 17.76 -1.86 15.80
N VAL A 324 18.27 -2.63 16.77
CA VAL A 324 19.67 -2.52 17.24
C VAL A 324 20.67 -2.78 16.11
N ILE A 325 20.46 -3.84 15.31
CA ILE A 325 21.33 -4.15 14.16
C ILE A 325 21.32 -2.97 13.17
N ALA A 326 20.15 -2.41 12.87
CA ALA A 326 20.04 -1.30 11.92
C ALA A 326 20.83 -0.07 12.39
N LEU A 327 20.87 0.23 13.68
CA LEU A 327 21.68 1.33 14.24
C LEU A 327 23.19 1.12 14.05
N CYS A 328 23.64 -0.14 14.00
CA CYS A 328 25.05 -0.48 13.78
C CYS A 328 25.47 -0.41 12.30
N ILE A 329 24.54 -0.28 11.36
CA ILE A 329 24.85 -0.14 9.94
C ILE A 329 25.35 1.30 9.71
N PRO A 330 26.62 1.50 9.29
CA PRO A 330 27.17 2.83 9.09
C PRO A 330 26.43 3.58 7.98
N VAL A 331 26.10 4.86 8.24
CA VAL A 331 25.35 5.75 7.33
C VAL A 331 26.10 6.01 6.00
N LYS A 332 27.41 5.76 5.96
CA LYS A 332 28.29 6.07 4.81
C LYS A 332 28.11 5.20 3.55
N LEU A 333 27.13 4.29 3.50
CA LEU A 333 26.93 3.38 2.37
C LEU A 333 25.69 3.68 1.50
N THR A 334 25.12 4.87 1.57
CA THR A 334 24.00 5.24 0.68
C THR A 334 24.03 6.74 0.42
N ILE A 335 24.77 7.14 -0.62
CA ILE A 335 24.64 8.44 -1.31
C ILE A 335 24.24 8.13 -2.75
#